data_AF-A0A7S1LIA0-F1
#
_entry.id   AF-A0A7S1LIA0-F1
#
_cell.length_a   1.000
_cell.length_b   1.000
_cell.length_c   1.000
_cell.angle_alpha   90.00
_cell.angle_beta   90.00
_cell.angle_gamma   90.00
#
_symmetry.space_group_name_H-M   'P 1'
#
loop_
_entity.id
_entity.type
_entity.pdbx_description
1 polymer ?
#
loop_
_entity_poly.entity_id
_entity_poly.type
_entity_poly.pdbx_seq_one_letter_code
_entity_poly.pdbx_strand_id
1 'polypeptide(L)'
;AADAGAGGAAPGVEAPSAEVKSKWGWACASGSDTVLQVSVRSGAKVKATQITNLSELRRMPEAGALQVDLQPSRNTENYELAKLLATCTKVQEGQVEFLVGGKKEKATGERQAKILGVAPDDVVARILASE
;
A
#
# COMPACT_ATOMS: atom_id res chain seq x y z
N ALA A 1 15.97 42.32 37.66
CA ALA A 1 15.84 40.86 37.41
C ALA A 1 14.39 40.64 36.98
N ALA A 2 14.07 40.53 35.68
CA ALA A 2 14.23 39.33 34.83
C ALA A 2 13.64 38.11 35.55
N ASP A 3 12.51 37.55 35.10
CA ASP A 3 12.51 36.69 33.92
C ASP A 3 11.11 36.61 33.26
N ALA A 4 11.11 36.72 31.93
CA ALA A 4 9.94 36.52 31.07
C ALA A 4 9.97 35.08 30.55
N GLY A 5 9.11 34.22 31.10
CA GLY A 5 8.94 32.85 30.62
C GLY A 5 8.09 32.79 29.36
N ALA A 6 8.73 32.92 28.20
CA ALA A 6 8.15 32.62 26.91
C ALA A 6 7.83 31.11 26.82
N GLY A 7 6.55 30.75 26.97
CA GLY A 7 6.05 29.42 26.66
C GLY A 7 5.93 29.26 25.15
N GLY A 8 6.94 28.61 24.54
CA GLY A 8 7.02 28.35 23.12
C GLY A 8 5.80 27.59 22.58
N ALA A 9 5.27 28.09 21.47
CA ALA A 9 4.32 27.37 20.63
C ALA A 9 4.96 26.06 20.16
N ALA A 10 4.41 24.93 20.61
CA ALA A 10 4.72 23.64 20.02
C ALA A 10 4.24 23.64 18.55
N PRO A 11 5.03 23.11 17.61
CA PRO A 11 4.69 23.15 16.20
C PRO A 11 3.41 22.37 15.95
N GLY A 12 2.55 22.94 15.10
CA GLY A 12 1.28 22.35 14.70
C GLY A 12 1.46 20.90 14.28
N VAL A 13 0.94 20.00 15.11
CA VAL A 13 0.64 18.64 14.68
C VAL A 13 -0.55 18.81 13.76
N GLU A 14 -0.28 18.93 12.47
CA GLU A 14 -1.30 18.92 11.43
C GLU A 14 -2.14 17.66 11.68
N ALA A 15 -3.38 17.86 12.13
CA ALA A 15 -4.31 16.77 12.33
C ALA A 15 -4.39 16.00 11.00
N PRO A 16 -4.34 14.66 10.99
CA PRO A 16 -4.42 13.91 9.76
C PRO A 16 -5.71 14.34 9.06
N SER A 17 -5.55 15.04 7.93
CA SER A 17 -6.65 15.42 7.06
C SER A 17 -7.50 14.18 6.86
N ALA A 18 -8.80 14.27 7.16
CA ALA A 18 -9.71 13.13 7.14
C ALA A 18 -9.51 12.35 5.83
N GLU A 19 -8.85 11.19 5.92
CA GLU A 19 -8.50 10.41 4.74
C GLU A 19 -9.81 10.01 4.06
N VAL A 20 -10.04 10.50 2.84
CA VAL A 20 -11.22 10.12 2.07
C VAL A 20 -11.04 8.67 1.69
N LYS A 21 -11.65 7.77 2.47
CA LYS A 21 -11.68 6.34 2.20
C LYS A 21 -12.64 6.08 1.06
N SER A 22 -12.19 5.33 0.07
CA SER A 22 -13.06 4.77 -0.96
C SER A 22 -14.14 3.91 -0.31
N LYS A 23 -15.25 3.70 -1.02
CA LYS A 23 -16.32 2.77 -0.61
C LYS A 23 -15.84 1.32 -0.40
N TRP A 24 -14.63 0.99 -0.86
CA TRP A 24 -14.04 -0.34 -0.76
C TRP A 24 -13.19 -0.53 0.51
N GLY A 25 -12.95 0.52 1.29
CA GLY A 25 -12.26 0.43 2.58
C GLY A 25 -10.74 0.19 2.52
N TRP A 26 -10.23 -0.41 1.44
CA TRP A 26 -8.80 -0.71 1.24
C TRP A 26 -8.06 0.30 0.35
N ALA A 27 -8.73 1.34 -0.14
CA ALA A 27 -8.10 2.45 -0.87
C ALA A 27 -8.51 3.80 -0.25
N CYS A 28 -7.57 4.71 -0.03
CA CYS A 28 -7.83 6.06 0.48
C CYS A 28 -7.03 7.13 -0.26
N ALA A 29 -7.56 8.35 -0.30
CA ALA A 29 -6.88 9.50 -0.91
C ALA A 29 -5.74 10.02 -0.02
N SER A 30 -4.62 10.35 -0.64
CA SER A 30 -3.50 11.08 -0.04
C SER A 30 -3.08 12.19 -1.01
N GLY A 31 -3.78 13.33 -0.96
CA GLY A 31 -3.63 14.39 -1.97
C GLY A 31 -4.09 13.92 -3.35
N SER A 32 -3.22 14.02 -4.35
CA SER A 32 -3.44 13.49 -5.72
C SER A 32 -3.23 11.99 -5.85
N ASP A 33 -2.78 11.34 -4.79
CA ASP A 33 -2.32 9.96 -4.79
C ASP A 33 -3.33 9.07 -4.08
N THR A 34 -3.17 7.75 -4.26
CA THR A 34 -4.00 6.74 -3.58
C THR A 34 -3.12 5.83 -2.73
N VAL A 35 -3.48 5.67 -1.46
CA VAL A 35 -2.88 4.65 -0.59
C VAL A 35 -3.78 3.43 -0.58
N LEU A 36 -3.19 2.27 -0.84
CA LEU A 36 -3.82 0.96 -0.83
C LEU A 36 -3.36 0.21 0.42
N GLN A 37 -4.30 -0.33 1.18
CA GLN A 37 -4.02 -1.37 2.16
C GLN A 37 -3.97 -2.71 1.44
N VAL A 38 -2.82 -3.39 1.51
CA VAL A 38 -2.55 -4.62 0.76
C VAL A 38 -2.16 -5.72 1.75
N SER A 39 -2.78 -6.90 1.63
CA SER A 39 -2.40 -8.09 2.38
C SER A 39 -1.71 -9.05 1.43
N VAL A 40 -0.41 -9.28 1.65
CA VAL A 40 0.38 -10.21 0.84
C VAL A 40 0.37 -11.58 1.48
N ARG A 41 -0.20 -12.56 0.79
CA ARG A 41 -0.04 -13.96 1.16
C ARG A 41 1.28 -14.45 0.56
N SER A 42 2.29 -14.59 1.41
CA SER A 42 3.52 -15.27 1.01
C SER A 42 3.27 -16.78 0.91
N GLY A 43 3.69 -17.39 -0.20
CA GLY A 43 3.62 -18.84 -0.42
C GLY A 43 4.60 -19.63 0.46
N ALA A 44 4.58 -20.95 0.34
CA ALA A 44 5.58 -21.81 0.97
C ALA A 44 6.99 -21.39 0.51
N LYS A 45 8.01 -21.59 1.35
CA LYS A 45 9.41 -21.30 1.01
C LYS A 45 9.87 -22.20 -0.14
N VAL A 46 9.68 -21.76 -1.38
CA VAL A 46 10.19 -22.44 -2.56
C VAL A 46 11.69 -22.17 -2.68
N LYS A 47 12.47 -23.18 -3.08
CA LYS A 47 13.87 -22.98 -3.43
C LYS A 47 13.93 -22.01 -4.62
N ALA A 48 15.00 -21.23 -4.75
CA ALA A 48 15.16 -20.26 -5.85
C ALA A 48 14.95 -20.89 -7.24
N THR A 49 15.28 -22.18 -7.39
CA THR A 49 15.13 -22.99 -8.60
C THR A 49 13.69 -23.44 -8.89
N GLN A 50 12.74 -23.16 -7.99
CA GLN A 50 11.34 -23.56 -8.05
C GLN A 50 10.40 -22.34 -7.96
N ILE A 51 10.92 -21.12 -8.14
CA ILE A 51 10.10 -19.91 -8.20
C ILE A 51 9.31 -19.96 -9.51
N THR A 52 8.12 -20.54 -9.48
CA THR A 52 7.09 -20.33 -10.49
C THR A 52 6.39 -19.03 -10.09
N ASN A 53 6.72 -17.92 -10.77
CA ASN A 53 6.13 -16.62 -10.46
C ASN A 53 4.64 -16.63 -10.83
N LEU A 54 3.79 -17.06 -9.90
CA LEU A 54 2.33 -17.08 -10.02
C LEU A 54 1.80 -15.98 -9.10
N SER A 55 1.89 -14.75 -9.60
CA SER A 55 1.42 -13.55 -8.91
C SER A 55 0.00 -13.20 -9.35
N GLU A 56 -0.97 -13.24 -8.44
CA GLU A 56 -2.39 -12.95 -8.73
C GLU A 56 -2.97 -11.95 -7.73
N LEU A 57 -3.73 -10.96 -8.23
CA LEU A 57 -4.56 -10.09 -7.40
C LEU A 57 -5.90 -10.79 -7.09
N ARG A 58 -6.20 -11.00 -5.80
CA ARG A 58 -7.49 -11.53 -5.36
C ARG A 58 -8.32 -10.45 -4.70
N ARG A 59 -9.49 -10.22 -5.29
CA ARG A 59 -10.46 -9.24 -4.81
C ARG A 59 -11.29 -9.89 -3.70
N MET A 60 -11.10 -9.45 -2.46
CA MET A 60 -11.96 -9.91 -1.36
C MET A 60 -13.18 -8.99 -1.29
N PRO A 61 -14.41 -9.53 -1.32
CA PRO A 61 -15.63 -8.72 -1.29
C PRO A 61 -15.80 -7.96 0.03
N GLU A 62 -15.24 -8.48 1.13
CA GLU A 62 -15.10 -7.78 2.40
C GLU A 62 -13.79 -8.17 3.08
N ALA A 63 -12.81 -7.29 2.99
CA ALA A 63 -11.68 -7.22 3.91
C ALA A 63 -11.11 -5.82 3.75
N GLY A 64 -10.70 -5.17 4.84
CA GLY A 64 -10.07 -3.84 4.81
C GLY A 64 -8.73 -3.78 4.05
N ALA A 65 -8.37 -4.82 3.29
CA ALA A 65 -7.17 -4.90 2.48
C ALA A 65 -7.43 -5.60 1.14
N LEU A 66 -6.73 -5.17 0.09
CA LEU A 66 -6.58 -5.88 -1.17
C LEU A 66 -5.69 -7.11 -0.96
N GLN A 67 -6.19 -8.31 -1.25
CA GLN A 67 -5.41 -9.54 -1.07
C GLN A 67 -4.59 -9.85 -2.33
N VAL A 68 -3.31 -10.17 -2.13
CA VAL A 68 -2.40 -10.53 -3.22
C VAL A 68 -1.70 -11.83 -2.89
N ASP A 69 -1.72 -12.78 -3.82
CA ASP A 69 -0.95 -14.01 -3.74
C ASP A 69 0.25 -13.87 -4.68
N LEU A 70 1.43 -13.51 -4.14
CA LEU A 70 2.65 -13.28 -4.93
C LEU A 70 3.61 -14.48 -4.92
N GLN A 71 3.44 -15.41 -3.98
CA GLN A 71 4.45 -16.43 -3.61
C GLN A 71 5.93 -15.97 -3.69
N PRO A 72 6.28 -14.75 -3.21
CA PRO A 72 7.56 -14.17 -3.55
C PRO A 72 8.64 -14.68 -2.59
N SER A 73 9.92 -14.56 -3.01
CA SER A 73 11.00 -14.56 -2.02
C SER A 73 10.86 -13.30 -1.15
N ARG A 74 11.24 -13.39 0.13
CA ARG A 74 11.23 -12.22 1.05
C ARG A 74 12.00 -11.02 0.49
N ASN A 75 12.97 -11.26 -0.39
CA ASN A 75 13.82 -10.23 -0.98
C ASN A 75 13.20 -9.57 -2.22
N THR A 76 12.19 -10.18 -2.83
CA THR A 76 11.58 -9.72 -4.09
C THR A 76 10.12 -9.31 -3.94
N GLU A 77 9.49 -9.58 -2.78
CA GLU A 77 8.09 -9.26 -2.48
C GLU A 77 7.67 -7.85 -2.92
N ASN A 78 8.38 -6.81 -2.48
CA ASN A 78 8.03 -5.43 -2.83
C ASN A 78 8.20 -5.16 -4.33
N TYR A 79 9.24 -5.73 -4.96
CA TYR A 79 9.46 -5.55 -6.40
C TYR A 79 8.33 -6.19 -7.21
N GLU A 80 7.98 -7.43 -6.88
CA GLU A 80 6.91 -8.18 -7.54
C GLU A 80 5.55 -7.54 -7.30
N LEU A 81 5.30 -7.05 -6.08
CA LEU A 81 4.08 -6.32 -5.74
C LEU A 81 3.98 -4.99 -6.49
N ALA A 82 5.06 -4.22 -6.57
CA ALA A 82 5.08 -2.96 -7.31
C ALA A 82 4.78 -3.20 -8.79
N LYS A 83 5.42 -4.21 -9.39
CA LYS A 83 5.20 -4.59 -10.77
C LYS A 83 3.76 -5.01 -11.04
N LEU A 84 3.17 -5.81 -10.16
CA LEU A 84 1.78 -6.24 -10.28
C LEU A 84 0.83 -5.05 -10.17
N LEU A 85 0.98 -4.21 -9.14
CA LEU A 85 0.14 -3.03 -8.94
C LEU A 85 0.29 -2.03 -10.09
N ALA A 86 1.51 -1.79 -10.58
CA ALA A 86 1.78 -0.92 -11.71
C ALA A 86 1.06 -1.41 -12.97
N THR A 87 1.12 -2.71 -13.24
CA THR A 87 0.43 -3.36 -14.37
C THR A 87 -1.08 -3.17 -14.26
N CYS A 88 -1.67 -3.49 -13.10
CA CYS A 88 -3.12 -3.42 -12.92
C CYS A 88 -3.66 -1.99 -12.88
N THR A 89 -2.88 -1.03 -12.39
CA THR A 89 -3.28 0.38 -12.32
C THR A 89 -2.83 1.20 -13.54
N LYS A 90 -2.11 0.60 -14.48
CA LYS A 90 -1.57 1.23 -15.69
C LYS A 90 -0.70 2.45 -15.37
N VAL A 91 0.11 2.35 -14.32
CA VAL A 91 1.14 3.34 -13.95
C VAL A 91 2.53 2.74 -14.15
N GLN A 92 3.57 3.56 -14.10
CA GLN A 92 4.95 3.06 -14.12
C GLN A 92 5.32 2.44 -12.77
N GLU A 93 6.22 1.45 -12.75
CA GLU A 93 6.69 0.81 -11.50
C GLU A 93 7.24 1.84 -10.49
N GLY A 94 7.92 2.88 -10.97
CA GLY A 94 8.43 3.99 -10.14
C GLY A 94 7.35 4.91 -9.56
N GLN A 95 6.08 4.71 -9.89
CA GLN A 95 4.93 5.43 -9.32
C GLN A 95 4.21 4.60 -8.24
N VAL A 96 4.77 3.45 -7.87
CA VAL A 96 4.30 2.62 -6.76
C VAL A 96 5.32 2.70 -5.63
N GLU A 97 4.95 3.38 -4.54
CA GLU A 97 5.80 3.53 -3.36
C GLU A 97 5.27 2.69 -2.20
N PHE A 98 6.14 2.01 -1.47
CA PHE A 98 5.74 1.30 -0.26
C PHE A 98 5.97 2.15 0.98
N LEU A 99 4.92 2.32 1.78
CA LEU A 99 5.05 2.94 3.08
C LEU A 99 5.65 1.93 4.05
N VAL A 100 6.71 2.34 4.76
CA VAL A 100 7.41 1.49 5.70
C VAL A 100 6.53 1.25 6.92
N GLY A 101 5.92 0.07 7.00
CA GLY A 101 5.16 -0.37 8.17
C GLY A 101 6.06 -0.64 9.38
N GLY A 102 5.46 -0.59 10.57
CA GLY A 102 6.09 -0.96 11.82
C GLY A 102 6.30 -2.47 11.99
N LYS A 103 6.65 -2.89 13.21
CA LYS A 103 6.90 -4.31 13.53
C LYS A 103 5.66 -5.20 13.30
N LYS A 104 4.46 -4.65 13.48
CA LYS A 104 3.19 -5.39 13.37
C LYS A 104 2.88 -5.74 11.92
N GLU A 105 2.98 -4.77 11.02
CA GLU A 105 2.74 -4.89 9.58
C GLU A 105 3.71 -5.89 8.94
N LYS A 106 4.98 -5.88 9.40
CA LYS A 106 5.98 -6.87 8.99
C LYS A 106 5.60 -8.30 9.39
N ALA A 107 4.95 -8.48 10.54
CA ALA A 107 4.54 -9.80 11.03
C ALA A 107 3.24 -10.31 10.38
N THR A 108 2.31 -9.42 10.02
CA THR A 108 1.01 -9.78 9.44
C THR A 108 1.02 -9.95 7.93
N GLY A 109 2.07 -9.48 7.23
CA GLY A 109 2.10 -9.44 5.76
C GLY A 109 1.25 -8.30 5.19
N GLU A 110 0.74 -7.41 6.05
CA GLU A 110 0.04 -6.20 5.62
C GLU A 110 1.05 -5.12 5.21
N ARG A 111 0.70 -4.41 4.16
CA ARG A 111 1.50 -3.37 3.53
C ARG A 111 0.59 -2.21 3.14
N GLN A 112 1.19 -1.04 3.05
CA GLN A 112 0.55 0.09 2.40
C GLN A 112 1.36 0.45 1.16
N ALA A 113 0.67 0.52 0.02
CA ALA A 113 1.26 0.90 -1.27
C ALA A 113 0.60 2.20 -1.73
N LYS A 114 1.40 3.21 -2.04
CA LYS A 114 0.96 4.49 -2.58
C LYS A 114 1.11 4.48 -4.09
N ILE A 115 0.02 4.74 -4.80
CA ILE A 115 -0.03 4.92 -6.24
C ILE A 115 -0.06 6.42 -6.52
N LEU A 116 1.00 6.93 -7.13
CA LEU A 116 1.17 8.36 -7.35
C LEU A 116 0.30 8.87 -8.52
N GLY A 117 -0.34 10.01 -8.32
CA GLY A 117 -1.08 10.74 -9.36
C GLY A 117 -2.36 10.06 -9.87
N VAL A 118 -2.93 9.13 -9.11
CA VAL A 118 -4.18 8.46 -9.46
C VAL A 118 -5.15 8.53 -8.28
N ALA A 119 -6.39 8.92 -8.53
CA ALA A 119 -7.43 9.01 -7.52
C ALA A 119 -7.96 7.62 -7.09
N PRO A 120 -8.51 7.46 -5.87
CA PRO A 120 -8.88 6.15 -5.35
C PRO A 120 -9.89 5.40 -6.22
N ASP A 121 -10.92 6.08 -6.71
CA ASP A 121 -11.96 5.45 -7.55
C ASP A 121 -11.40 4.93 -8.87
N ASP A 122 -10.43 5.63 -9.47
CA ASP A 122 -9.74 5.19 -10.69
C ASP A 122 -8.84 3.98 -10.43
N VAL A 123 -8.07 4.01 -9.34
CA VAL A 123 -7.21 2.88 -8.94
C VAL A 123 -8.05 1.62 -8.74
N VAL A 124 -9.12 1.75 -7.99
CA VAL A 124 -10.07 0.66 -7.75
C VAL A 124 -10.66 0.16 -9.07
N ALA A 125 -11.20 1.05 -9.92
CA ALA A 125 -11.81 0.65 -11.18
C ALA A 125 -10.83 -0.14 -12.08
N ARG A 126 -9.56 0.29 -12.13
CA ARG A 126 -8.52 -0.38 -12.93
C ARG A 126 -8.15 -1.75 -12.35
N ILE A 127 -8.00 -1.86 -11.03
CA ILE A 127 -7.75 -3.15 -10.35
C ILE A 127 -8.93 -4.12 -10.57
N LEU A 128 -10.16 -3.62 -10.52
CA LEU A 128 -11.37 -4.43 -10.77
C LEU A 128 -11.57 -4.79 -12.25
N ALA A 129 -10.94 -4.08 -13.17
CA ALA A 129 -10.97 -4.37 -14.61
C ALA A 129 -9.78 -5.22 -15.09
N SER A 130 -8.78 -5.47 -14.24
CA SER A 130 -7.60 -6.28 -14.58
C SER A 130 -7.94 -7.76 -14.44
N GLU A 131 -8.24 -8.44 -15.56
CA GLU A 131 -8.39 -9.90 -15.66
C GLU A 131 -7.05 -10.60 -15.89
#